data_AF-A0A7X1NLT8-F1
#
_entry.id   AF-A0A7X1NLT8-F1
#
_cell.length_a   1.000
_cell.length_b   1.000
_cell.length_c   1.000
_cell.angle_alpha   90.00
_cell.angle_beta   90.00
_cell.angle_gamma   90.00
#
_symmetry.space_group_name_H-M   'P 1'
#
loop_
_entity.id
_entity.type
_entity.pdbx_description
1 polymer ?
#
loop_
_entity_poly.entity_id
_entity_poly.type
_entity_poly.pdbx_seq_one_letter_code
_entity_poly.pdbx_strand_id
1 'polypeptide(L)' 'MENYEVAASFRRTMGGVVPTLKVIRLSDKRVIYPFRGCADMPLCEDAQHAKNFAEVYGWQLVNGDIAVPE' A
#
# COMPACT_ATOMS: atom_id res chain seq x y z
N MET A 1 6.98 15.44 -0.04
CA MET A 1 6.12 14.24 -0.22
C MET A 1 4.63 14.56 0.02
N GLU A 2 4.19 15.81 -0.15
CA GLU A 2 2.81 16.25 0.16
C GLU A 2 1.79 15.91 -0.94
N ASN A 3 2.24 15.27 -2.03
CA ASN A 3 1.40 14.92 -3.18
C ASN A 3 0.81 13.51 -3.11
N TYR A 4 1.18 12.71 -2.10
CA TYR A 4 0.68 11.35 -1.94
C TYR A 4 0.33 11.06 -0.48
N GLU A 5 -0.78 10.35 -0.29
CA GLU A 5 -1.16 9.74 0.98
C GLU A 5 -0.85 8.25 0.89
N VAL A 6 0.09 7.78 1.72
CA VAL A 6 0.44 6.36 1.86
C VAL A 6 -0.02 5.90 3.25
N ALA A 7 -1.12 5.17 3.30
CA ALA A 7 -1.68 4.62 4.53
C ALA A 7 -1.36 3.12 4.62
N ALA A 8 -0.29 2.80 5.36
CA ALA A 8 0.13 1.43 5.65
C ALA A 8 -0.38 0.98 7.02
N SER A 9 -1.04 -0.17 7.05
CA SER A 9 -1.57 -0.81 8.26
C SER A 9 -1.57 -2.33 8.07
N PHE A 10 -2.24 -3.04 8.97
CA PHE A 10 -2.41 -4.48 8.90
C PHE A 10 -3.75 -4.88 9.50
N ARG A 11 -4.24 -6.05 9.11
CA ARG A 11 -5.38 -6.73 9.74
C ARG A 11 -4.93 -8.09 10.26
N ARG A 12 -5.38 -8.45 11.46
CA ARG A 12 -5.18 -9.80 12.01
C ARG A 12 -6.28 -10.71 11.50
N THR A 13 -5.90 -11.92 11.12
CA THR A 13 -6.80 -12.98 10.66
C THR A 13 -6.53 -14.25 11.46
N MET A 14 -7.39 -15.28 11.35
CA MET A 14 -7.16 -16.56 12.03
C MET A 14 -5.87 -17.26 11.57
N GLY A 15 -5.40 -17.00 10.34
CA GLY A 15 -4.22 -17.63 9.77
C GLY A 15 -2.91 -16.84 9.96
N GLY A 16 -2.96 -15.58 10.40
CA GLY A 16 -1.79 -14.69 10.49
C GLY A 16 -2.15 -13.22 10.29
N VAL A 17 -1.17 -12.40 9.96
CA VAL A 17 -1.36 -10.94 9.79
C VAL A 17 -1.26 -10.56 8.32
N VAL A 18 -2.28 -9.88 7.78
CA VAL A 18 -2.30 -9.45 6.38
C VAL A 18 -2.04 -7.93 6.32
N PRO A 19 -1.05 -7.46 5.57
CA PRO A 19 -0.84 -6.04 5.30
C PRO A 19 -2.06 -5.41 4.64
N THR A 20 -2.31 -4.15 4.96
CA THR A 20 -3.32 -3.34 4.28
C THR A 20 -2.67 -2.03 3.86
N LEU A 21 -2.83 -1.66 2.60
CA LEU A 21 -2.24 -0.48 2.02
C LEU A 21 -3.30 0.32 1.28
N LYS A 22 -3.21 1.64 1.37
CA LYS A 22 -3.91 2.57 0.49
C LYS A 22 -2.93 3.65 0.05
N VAL A 23 -2.87 3.90 -1.26
CA VAL A 23 -2.04 4.95 -1.85
C VAL A 23 -2.95 5.86 -2.69
N ILE A 24 -2.99 7.14 -2.36
CA ILE A 24 -3.75 8.16 -3.08
C ILE A 24 -2.80 9.26 -3.53
N ARG A 25 -2.90 9.65 -4.80
CA ARG A 25 -2.32 10.90 -5.28
C ARG A 25 -3.23 12.07 -4.91
N LEU A 26 -2.70 13.02 -4.15
CA LEU A 26 -3.49 14.08 -3.52
C LEU A 26 -3.87 15.21 -4.48
N SER A 27 -3.12 15.39 -5.58
CA SER A 27 -3.35 16.45 -6.59
C SER A 27 -4.66 16.26 -7.36
N ASP A 28 -5.02 15.01 -7.67
CA ASP A 28 -6.22 14.64 -8.44
C ASP A 28 -7.12 13.63 -7.72
N LYS A 29 -6.80 13.31 -6.46
CA LYS A 29 -7.49 12.30 -5.63
C LYS A 29 -7.52 10.91 -6.27
N ARG A 30 -6.59 10.60 -7.18
CA ARG A 30 -6.50 9.30 -7.83
C ARG A 30 -6.08 8.24 -6.82
N VAL A 31 -6.80 7.12 -6.81
CA VAL A 31 -6.40 5.93 -6.06
C VAL A 31 -5.37 5.17 -6.90
N ILE A 32 -4.13 5.14 -6.43
CA ILE A 32 -3.05 4.32 -7.02
C ILE A 32 -3.18 2.89 -6.50
N TYR A 33 -3.57 2.72 -5.23
CA TYR A 33 -3.76 1.42 -4.63
C TYR A 33 -4.83 1.44 -3.53
N PRO A 34 -5.68 0.40 -3.40
CA PRO A 34 -5.81 -0.72 -4.33
C PRO A 34 -6.56 -0.31 -5.61
N PHE A 35 -6.20 -0.90 -6.74
CA PHE A 35 -6.93 -0.78 -8.00
C PHE A 35 -7.74 -2.07 -8.29
N ARG A 36 -8.68 -1.98 -9.23
CA ARG A 36 -9.54 -3.13 -9.57
C ARG A 36 -8.70 -4.26 -10.17
N GLY A 37 -8.80 -5.46 -9.58
CA GLY A 37 -8.03 -6.63 -10.01
C GLY A 37 -6.64 -6.73 -9.38
N CYS A 38 -6.32 -5.86 -8.42
CA CYS A 38 -5.10 -6.00 -7.63
C CYS A 38 -5.09 -7.33 -6.87
N ALA A 39 -3.93 -8.00 -6.86
CA ALA A 39 -3.71 -9.21 -6.08
C ALA A 39 -3.85 -8.92 -4.57
N ASP A 40 -4.24 -9.96 -3.83
CA ASP A 40 -4.26 -9.90 -2.37
C ASP A 40 -2.84 -9.74 -1.80
N MET A 41 -2.75 -9.00 -0.69
CA MET A 41 -1.51 -8.86 0.05
C MET A 41 -1.08 -10.19 0.68
N PRO A 42 0.23 -10.48 0.78
CA PRO A 42 0.71 -11.73 1.35
C PRO A 42 0.39 -11.83 2.84
N LEU A 43 0.36 -13.06 3.35
CA LEU A 43 0.30 -13.29 4.78
C LEU A 43 1.70 -13.06 5.40
N CYS A 44 1.76 -12.32 6.50
CA CYS A 44 2.98 -12.05 7.25
C CYS A 44 2.94 -12.70 8.64
N GLU A 45 4.14 -12.98 9.17
CA GLU A 45 4.36 -13.61 10.46
C GLU A 45 3.86 -12.74 11.63
N ASP A 46 4.09 -11.43 11.55
CA ASP A 46 3.66 -10.49 12.57
C ASP A 46 3.21 -9.12 12.01
N ALA A 47 2.70 -8.29 12.92
CA ALA A 47 2.18 -6.96 12.62
C ALA A 47 3.23 -5.95 12.16
N GLN A 48 4.45 -6.05 12.68
CA GLN A 48 5.53 -5.13 12.31
C GLN A 48 6.00 -5.42 10.90
N HIS A 49 6.20 -6.70 10.57
CA HIS A 49 6.50 -7.15 9.22
C HIS A 49 5.40 -6.76 8.24
N ALA A 50 4.12 -6.96 8.62
CA ALA A 50 3.01 -6.59 7.76
C ALA A 50 2.96 -5.08 7.47
N LYS A 51 3.16 -4.26 8.49
CA LYS A 51 3.16 -2.80 8.35
C LYS A 51 4.34 -2.32 7.49
N ASN A 52 5.54 -2.83 7.77
CA ASN A 52 6.75 -2.49 7.02
C ASN A 52 6.61 -2.90 5.54
N PHE A 53 6.04 -4.08 5.27
CA PHE A 53 5.78 -4.54 3.92
C PHE A 53 4.84 -3.57 3.17
N ALA A 54 3.69 -3.22 3.77
CA ALA A 54 2.76 -2.26 3.19
C ALA A 54 3.40 -0.89 2.94
N GLU A 55 4.21 -0.40 3.87
CA GLU A 55 4.88 0.89 3.75
C GLU A 55 5.91 0.91 2.61
N VAL A 56 6.80 -0.08 2.56
CA VAL A 56 7.80 -0.20 1.49
C VAL A 56 7.13 -0.32 0.13
N TYR A 57 6.11 -1.17 0.02
CA TYR A 57 5.38 -1.36 -1.22
C TYR A 57 4.63 -0.08 -1.64
N GLY A 58 4.04 0.64 -0.69
CA GLY A 58 3.40 1.94 -0.94
C GLY A 58 4.36 2.96 -1.55
N TRP A 59 5.56 3.08 -1.01
CA TRP A 59 6.57 3.98 -1.56
C TRP A 59 7.10 3.55 -2.93
N GLN A 60 7.19 2.25 -3.20
CA GLN A 60 7.51 1.74 -4.53
C GLN A 60 6.46 2.15 -5.57
N LEU A 61 5.17 2.09 -5.22
CA LEU A 61 4.08 2.54 -6.10
C LEU A 61 4.14 4.04 -6.35
N VAL A 62 4.38 4.84 -5.30
CA VAL A 62 4.56 6.30 -5.45
C VAL A 62 5.74 6.61 -6.38
N ASN A 63 6.88 5.95 -6.20
CA ASN A 63 8.04 6.15 -7.08
C ASN A 63 7.74 5.73 -8.52
N GLY A 64 6.97 4.66 -8.72
CA GLY A 64 6.50 4.24 -10.04
C GLY A 64 5.62 5.29 -10.71
N ASP A 65 4.63 5.82 -10.00
CA ASP A 65 3.72 6.86 -10.51
C ASP A 65 4.45 8.19 -10.77
N ILE A 66 5.47 8.54 -9.97
CA ILE A 66 6.30 9.72 -10.24
C ILE A 66 7.15 9.54 -11.51
N ALA A 67 7.74 8.35 -11.69
CA ALA A 67 8.64 8.07 -12.82
C ALA A 67 7.87 7.94 -14.14
N VAL A 68 6.69 7.31 -14.09
CA VAL A 68 5.79 7.12 -15.22
C VAL A 68 4.36 7.43 -14.76
N PRO A 69 3.97 8.71 -14.74
CA PRO A 69 2.59 9.07 -14.46
C PRO A 69 1.67 8.44 -15.51
N GLU A 70 0.61 7.75 -15.06
CA GLU A 70 -0.45 7.23 -15.95
C GLU A 70 -1.14 8.34 -16.76
#